data_AF-A0A090XEG7-F1
#
_entry.id   AF-A0A090XEG7-F1
#
_cell.length_a   1.000
_cell.length_b   1.000
_cell.length_c   1.000
_cell.angle_alpha   90.00
_cell.angle_beta   90.00
_cell.angle_gamma   90.00
#
_symmetry.space_group_name_H-M   'P 1'
#
loop_
_entity.id
_entity.type
_entity.pdbx_description
1 polymer ?
#
loop_
_entity_poly.entity_id
_entity_poly.type
_entity_poly.pdbx_seq_one_letter_code
_entity_poly.pdbx_strand_id
1 'polypeptide(L)'
;MRGYWGLNCSTYHRCNELRWIDLFEGGVDGTLWSQHTLEQGELFQSDSCEGLRFRAVPCAPIESSKLGNSPRQRLPLVVVMMRDGVSSNCEDTQVAALLSAVHIADGICKTGHWHRYAVHEAGQSAEPCALRATSTFRSEEAVGNQDARSSNEPSNPEPLCVVCQASSATHALLPCRHTCVCGA
;
A
#
# COMPACT_ATOMS: atom_id res chain seq x y z
N MET A 1 -5.63 -13.83 6.64
CA MET A 1 -5.30 -12.53 6.00
C MET A 1 -5.61 -11.42 7.00
N ARG A 2 -4.72 -10.44 7.18
CA ARG A 2 -4.88 -9.37 8.18
C ARG A 2 -4.82 -7.99 7.54
N GLY A 3 -5.61 -7.05 8.06
CA GLY A 3 -5.63 -5.65 7.67
C GLY A 3 -5.15 -4.75 8.81
N TYR A 4 -4.29 -3.79 8.47
CA TYR A 4 -3.76 -2.76 9.36
C TYR A 4 -4.14 -1.40 8.82
N TRP A 5 -4.97 -0.67 9.56
CA TRP A 5 -5.48 0.61 9.12
C TRP A 5 -4.76 1.80 9.75
N GLY A 6 -4.40 2.79 8.94
CA GLY A 6 -3.64 3.96 9.42
C GLY A 6 -2.23 3.60 9.89
N LEU A 7 -1.59 2.63 9.23
CA LEU A 7 -0.24 2.17 9.55
C LEU A 7 0.78 3.28 9.27
N ASN A 8 1.66 3.58 10.22
CA ASN A 8 2.74 4.52 10.00
C ASN A 8 3.63 4.12 8.79
N CYS A 9 3.86 5.07 7.87
CA CYS A 9 4.62 4.83 6.63
C CYS A 9 6.07 4.42 6.90
N SER A 10 6.74 5.03 7.88
CA SER A 10 8.14 4.68 8.19
C SER A 10 8.23 3.27 8.78
N THR A 11 7.28 2.89 9.64
CA THR A 11 7.18 1.52 10.14
C THR A 11 6.95 0.51 9.01
N TYR A 12 6.06 0.82 8.07
CA TYR A 12 5.82 -0.04 6.91
C TYR A 12 7.10 -0.24 6.07
N HIS A 13 7.82 0.85 5.75
CA HIS A 13 9.04 0.75 4.95
C HIS A 13 10.18 0.02 5.65
N ARG A 14 10.25 0.08 6.99
CA ARG A 14 11.20 -0.72 7.78
C ARG A 14 10.95 -2.22 7.70
N CYS A 15 9.81 -2.68 7.17
CA CYS A 15 9.59 -4.12 7.00
C CYS A 15 10.54 -4.75 5.96
N ASN A 16 11.16 -3.95 5.08
CA ASN A 16 12.24 -4.41 4.20
C ASN A 16 13.50 -4.85 4.95
N GLU A 17 13.66 -4.41 6.20
CA GLU A 17 14.83 -4.69 7.04
C GLU A 17 14.57 -5.83 8.02
N LEU A 18 13.32 -6.32 8.12
CA LEU A 18 12.96 -7.40 9.03
C LEU A 18 13.48 -8.73 8.50
N ARG A 19 13.95 -9.56 9.43
CA ARG A 19 14.22 -10.97 9.12
C ARG A 19 12.91 -11.69 8.87
N TRP A 20 12.97 -12.76 8.11
CA TRP A 20 11.80 -13.59 7.81
C TRP A 20 11.08 -14.05 9.08
N ILE A 21 11.82 -14.53 10.10
CA ILE A 21 11.22 -15.02 11.34
C ILE A 21 10.42 -13.94 12.09
N ASP A 22 10.95 -12.71 12.14
CA ASP A 22 10.29 -11.61 12.83
C ASP A 22 9.00 -11.20 12.10
N LEU A 23 9.03 -11.20 10.75
CA LEU A 23 7.86 -10.94 9.92
C LEU A 23 6.82 -12.06 10.02
N PHE A 24 7.27 -13.32 10.04
CA PHE A 24 6.43 -14.50 10.13
C PHE A 24 5.70 -14.57 11.47
N GLU A 25 6.43 -14.55 12.59
CA GLU A 25 5.86 -14.59 13.95
C GLU A 25 4.92 -13.40 14.16
N GLY A 26 5.37 -12.19 13.82
CA GLY A 26 4.54 -10.99 13.92
C GLY A 26 3.31 -11.03 13.02
N GLY A 27 3.41 -11.64 11.84
CA GLY A 27 2.30 -11.77 10.89
C GLY A 27 1.26 -12.80 11.34
N VAL A 28 1.71 -13.93 11.87
CA VAL A 28 0.87 -15.01 12.40
C VAL A 28 0.13 -14.55 13.65
N ASP A 29 0.85 -14.00 14.64
CA ASP A 29 0.27 -13.53 15.90
C ASP A 29 -0.48 -12.19 15.73
N GLY A 30 -0.25 -11.52 14.60
CA GLY A 30 -0.85 -10.23 14.28
C GLY A 30 -0.18 -9.04 14.96
N THR A 31 0.92 -9.27 15.70
CA THR A 31 1.64 -8.26 16.47
C THR A 31 2.58 -7.39 15.63
N LEU A 32 2.83 -7.74 14.36
CA LEU A 32 3.82 -7.11 13.47
C LEU A 32 3.81 -5.57 13.52
N TRP A 33 2.61 -4.97 13.47
CA TRP A 33 2.43 -3.52 13.49
C TRP A 33 1.34 -3.04 14.45
N SER A 34 0.96 -3.86 15.43
CA SER A 34 -0.17 -3.54 16.34
C SER A 34 0.02 -2.21 17.07
N GLN A 35 1.25 -1.82 17.39
CA GLN A 35 1.57 -0.57 18.07
C GLN A 35 1.67 0.66 17.14
N HIS A 36 1.71 0.44 15.82
CA HIS A 36 1.93 1.49 14.82
C HIS A 36 0.74 1.71 13.90
N THR A 37 -0.32 0.92 14.07
CA THR A 37 -1.59 1.03 13.37
C THR A 37 -2.60 1.82 14.21
N LEU A 38 -3.60 2.42 13.56
CA LEU A 38 -4.75 3.00 14.27
C LEU A 38 -5.76 1.90 14.63
N GLU A 39 -5.93 0.94 13.72
CA GLU A 39 -6.83 -0.19 13.91
C GLU A 39 -6.26 -1.45 13.23
N GLN A 40 -6.65 -2.61 13.73
CA GLN A 40 -6.36 -3.91 13.13
C GLN A 40 -7.66 -4.69 12.94
N GLY A 41 -7.81 -5.37 11.81
CA GLY A 41 -8.99 -6.18 11.52
C GLY A 41 -8.69 -7.34 10.60
N GLU A 42 -9.63 -8.28 10.53
CA GLU A 42 -9.60 -9.36 9.54
C GLU A 42 -10.35 -8.94 8.26
N LEU A 43 -9.96 -9.55 7.14
CA LEU A 43 -10.68 -9.36 5.89
C LEU A 43 -11.70 -10.48 5.73
N PHE A 44 -12.96 -10.09 5.47
CA PHE A 44 -14.05 -11.04 5.31
C PHE A 44 -14.13 -11.46 3.86
N GLN A 45 -14.07 -12.76 3.59
CA GLN A 45 -14.36 -13.27 2.26
C GLN A 45 -15.84 -13.02 1.95
N SER A 46 -16.10 -12.39 0.82
CA SER A 46 -17.45 -12.27 0.26
C SER A 46 -17.63 -13.38 -0.76
N ASP A 47 -18.72 -14.13 -0.63
CA ASP A 47 -19.15 -15.06 -1.67
C ASP A 47 -19.52 -14.24 -2.90
N SER A 48 -18.76 -14.42 -3.98
CA SER A 48 -19.03 -13.77 -5.25
C SER A 48 -18.90 -14.81 -6.35
N CYS A 49 -19.82 -14.78 -7.31
CA CYS A 49 -19.82 -15.69 -8.46
C CYS A 49 -18.61 -15.44 -9.39
N GLU A 50 -17.90 -14.32 -9.21
CA GLU A 50 -16.77 -13.87 -10.01
C GLU A 50 -15.51 -13.70 -9.13
N GLY A 51 -14.94 -14.84 -8.72
CA GLY A 51 -13.67 -14.89 -8.01
C GLY A 51 -13.72 -14.55 -6.52
N LEU A 52 -12.54 -14.63 -5.88
CA LEU A 52 -12.37 -14.35 -4.45
C LEU A 52 -12.40 -12.84 -4.21
N ARG A 53 -13.46 -12.35 -3.57
CA ARG A 53 -13.56 -10.96 -3.10
C ARG A 53 -13.41 -10.89 -1.60
N PHE A 54 -12.64 -9.92 -1.14
CA PHE A 54 -12.46 -9.66 0.29
C PHE A 54 -12.97 -8.27 0.63
N ARG A 55 -13.75 -8.17 1.70
CA ARG A 55 -14.23 -6.92 2.25
C ARG A 55 -13.38 -6.57 3.46
N ALA A 56 -12.71 -5.42 3.37
CA ALA A 56 -11.98 -4.80 4.47
C ALA A 56 -12.80 -3.60 4.96
N VAL A 57 -13.25 -3.65 6.22
CA VAL A 57 -14.00 -2.55 6.85
C VAL A 57 -13.39 -2.30 8.23
N PRO A 58 -13.01 -1.05 8.55
CA PRO A 58 -12.58 -0.71 9.89
C PRO A 58 -13.80 -0.70 10.85
N CYS A 59 -13.57 -1.03 12.10
CA CYS A 59 -14.55 -1.01 13.18
C CYS A 59 -15.13 0.39 13.39
N ALA A 60 -14.34 1.44 13.14
CA ALA A 60 -14.79 2.82 13.12
C ALA A 60 -14.29 3.55 11.87
N PRO A 61 -15.05 4.55 11.35
CA PRO A 61 -14.58 5.37 10.24
C PRO A 61 -13.24 6.05 10.56
N ILE A 62 -12.27 5.89 9.65
CA ILE A 62 -10.95 6.50 9.80
C ILE A 62 -10.97 7.89 9.19
N GLU A 63 -10.91 8.89 10.04
CA GLU A 63 -10.88 10.28 9.60
C GLU A 63 -9.58 10.59 8.84
N SER A 64 -9.72 11.29 7.72
CA SER A 64 -8.59 11.71 6.88
C SER A 64 -7.55 12.53 7.65
N SER A 65 -7.96 13.29 8.68
CA SER A 65 -7.05 14.03 9.56
C SER A 65 -6.05 13.13 10.30
N LYS A 66 -6.48 11.94 10.73
CA LYS A 66 -5.66 10.96 11.46
C LYS A 66 -4.61 10.30 10.59
N LEU A 67 -4.79 10.32 9.27
CA LEU A 67 -3.83 9.80 8.29
C LEU A 67 -2.71 10.81 7.95
N GLY A 68 -2.82 12.05 8.45
CA GLY A 68 -1.87 13.13 8.25
C GLY A 68 -2.06 13.90 6.94
N ASN A 69 -1.30 14.97 6.75
CA ASN A 69 -1.31 15.76 5.51
C ASN A 69 -0.65 15.01 4.35
N SER A 70 -0.70 15.58 3.15
CA SER A 70 0.05 15.07 1.99
C SER A 70 1.53 15.54 2.06
N PRO A 71 2.55 14.68 1.86
CA PRO A 71 2.49 13.21 1.76
C PRO A 71 2.02 12.55 3.06
N ARG A 72 1.14 11.55 2.92
CA ARG A 72 0.58 10.80 4.05
C ARG A 72 1.69 10.22 4.93
N GLN A 73 1.55 10.43 6.24
CA GLN A 73 2.42 9.83 7.26
C GLN A 73 1.92 8.45 7.70
N ARG A 74 0.66 8.14 7.38
CA ARG A 74 0.02 6.86 7.65
C ARG A 74 -0.70 6.34 6.41
N LEU A 75 -0.44 5.08 6.07
CA LEU A 75 -1.11 4.33 5.02
C LEU A 75 -2.55 4.02 5.44
N PRO A 76 -3.56 4.33 4.62
CA PRO A 76 -4.95 4.08 4.97
C PRO A 76 -5.23 2.62 5.31
N LEU A 77 -4.73 1.69 4.49
CA LEU A 77 -4.85 0.26 4.71
C LEU A 77 -3.60 -0.47 4.22
N VAL A 78 -3.09 -1.39 5.02
CA VAL A 78 -2.12 -2.41 4.59
C VAL A 78 -2.69 -3.79 4.84
N VAL A 79 -2.72 -4.62 3.80
CA VAL A 79 -3.18 -6.00 3.86
C VAL A 79 -1.98 -6.94 3.80
N VAL A 80 -1.90 -7.84 4.78
CA VAL A 80 -0.89 -8.89 4.85
C VAL A 80 -1.56 -10.23 4.58
N MET A 81 -1.08 -10.92 3.55
CA MET A 81 -1.50 -12.27 3.19
C MET A 81 -0.30 -13.20 3.29
N MET A 82 -0.30 -14.05 4.31
CA MET A 82 0.67 -15.14 4.43
C MET A 82 0.16 -16.33 3.62
N ARG A 83 1.08 -17.06 3.00
CA ARG A 83 0.76 -18.32 2.32
C ARG A 83 0.52 -19.44 3.35
N ASP A 84 -0.47 -20.28 3.07
CA ASP A 84 -0.77 -21.43 3.94
C ASP A 84 0.35 -22.46 3.93
N GLY A 85 0.59 -23.11 5.08
CA GLY A 85 1.61 -24.15 5.22
C GLY A 85 3.06 -23.63 5.22
N VAL A 86 3.26 -22.31 5.20
CA VAL A 86 4.57 -21.70 5.41
C VAL A 86 5.03 -21.92 6.85
N SER A 87 6.31 -22.25 7.01
CA SER A 87 6.96 -22.41 8.30
C SER A 87 8.18 -21.51 8.40
N SER A 88 8.67 -21.26 9.60
CA SER A 88 9.89 -20.48 9.83
C SER A 88 11.15 -21.11 9.23
N ASN A 89 11.11 -22.40 8.85
CA ASN A 89 12.25 -23.17 8.33
C ASN A 89 12.04 -23.65 6.87
N CYS A 90 11.28 -22.91 6.05
CA CYS A 90 11.08 -23.29 4.66
C CYS A 90 12.38 -23.08 3.84
N GLU A 91 12.85 -24.12 3.16
CA GLU A 91 14.10 -24.11 2.37
C GLU A 91 13.93 -23.50 0.97
N ASP A 92 12.76 -22.97 0.65
CA ASP A 92 12.40 -22.55 -0.71
C ASP A 92 12.42 -21.04 -0.91
N THR A 93 12.92 -20.59 -2.07
CA THR A 93 12.87 -19.19 -2.56
C THR A 93 11.47 -18.73 -2.98
N GLN A 94 10.43 -19.37 -2.44
CA GLN A 94 9.05 -19.15 -2.84
C GLN A 94 8.46 -17.91 -2.15
N VAL A 95 7.39 -17.39 -2.72
CA VAL A 95 6.65 -16.27 -2.13
C VAL A 95 5.95 -16.76 -0.88
N ALA A 96 6.35 -16.25 0.28
CA ALA A 96 5.81 -16.63 1.57
C ALA A 96 4.71 -15.68 2.05
N ALA A 97 4.75 -14.41 1.61
CA ALA A 97 3.70 -13.45 1.91
C ALA A 97 3.52 -12.40 0.81
N LEU A 98 2.37 -11.75 0.82
CA LEU A 98 2.05 -10.56 0.04
C LEU A 98 1.69 -9.41 0.98
N LEU A 99 2.35 -8.28 0.78
CA LEU A 99 2.10 -7.02 1.47
C LEU A 99 1.46 -6.06 0.46
N SER A 100 0.22 -5.64 0.69
CA SER A 100 -0.48 -4.70 -0.19
C SER A 100 -0.84 -3.44 0.58
N ALA A 101 -0.23 -2.32 0.23
CA ALA A 101 -0.63 -1.02 0.77
C ALA A 101 -1.61 -0.34 -0.18
N VAL A 102 -2.75 0.07 0.36
CA VAL A 102 -3.88 0.63 -0.35
C VAL A 102 -4.11 2.06 0.13
N HIS A 103 -4.01 3.00 -0.80
CA HIS A 103 -4.38 4.38 -0.62
C HIS A 103 -5.77 4.62 -1.20
N ILE A 104 -6.67 5.09 -0.36
CA ILE A 104 -8.05 5.41 -0.70
C ILE A 104 -8.13 6.90 -1.03
N ALA A 105 -8.85 7.25 -2.10
CA ALA A 105 -9.09 8.64 -2.45
C ALA A 105 -9.98 9.32 -1.40
N ASP A 106 -9.65 10.55 -1.01
CA ASP A 106 -10.43 11.31 -0.04
C ASP A 106 -10.27 12.84 -0.16
N GLY A 107 -10.67 13.56 0.88
CA GLY A 107 -10.57 15.02 0.95
C GLY A 107 -9.16 15.56 0.73
N ILE A 108 -8.12 14.82 1.15
CA ILE A 108 -6.71 15.24 1.15
C ILE A 108 -5.95 14.63 -0.04
N CYS A 109 -6.14 13.33 -0.29
CA CYS A 109 -5.47 12.60 -1.36
C CYS A 109 -6.49 12.28 -2.45
N LYS A 110 -6.49 13.03 -3.56
CA LYS A 110 -7.51 12.90 -4.61
C LYS A 110 -7.39 11.64 -5.47
N THR A 111 -6.26 10.94 -5.40
CA THR A 111 -6.00 9.77 -6.22
C THR A 111 -5.84 8.51 -5.38
N GLY A 112 -6.74 7.56 -5.59
CA GLY A 112 -6.60 6.21 -5.06
C GLY A 112 -5.49 5.47 -5.79
N HIS A 113 -4.66 4.75 -5.06
CA HIS A 113 -3.61 3.91 -5.65
C HIS A 113 -3.24 2.79 -4.69
N TRP A 114 -2.66 1.72 -5.19
CA TRP A 114 -2.14 0.66 -4.32
C TRP A 114 -0.86 0.09 -4.89
N HIS A 115 -0.03 -0.42 -4.01
CA HIS A 115 1.23 -1.08 -4.37
C HIS A 115 1.37 -2.37 -3.59
N ARG A 116 1.94 -3.39 -4.24
CA ARG A 116 2.07 -4.73 -3.67
C ARG A 116 3.50 -5.23 -3.76
N TYR A 117 3.97 -5.78 -2.64
CA TYR A 117 5.25 -6.45 -2.53
C TYR A 117 5.02 -7.94 -2.26
N ALA A 118 5.77 -8.78 -2.95
CA ALA A 118 5.94 -10.18 -2.59
C ALA A 118 7.13 -10.31 -1.65
N VAL A 119 6.90 -10.99 -0.53
CA VAL A 119 7.92 -11.40 0.42
C VAL A 119 8.41 -12.77 0.01
N HIS A 120 9.68 -12.85 -0.38
CA HIS A 120 10.36 -14.12 -0.57
C HIS A 120 11.11 -14.48 0.70
N GLU A 121 11.10 -15.77 1.03
CA GLU A 121 11.98 -16.32 2.05
C GLU A 121 13.43 -16.24 1.55
N ALA A 122 14.28 -15.58 2.32
CA ALA A 122 15.72 -15.75 2.20
C ALA A 122 16.03 -17.06 2.92
N GLY A 123 16.71 -18.00 2.25
CA GLY A 123 16.93 -19.38 2.73
C GLY A 123 17.71 -19.55 4.04
N GLN A 124 17.95 -18.47 4.80
CA GLN A 124 18.43 -18.48 6.18
C GLN A 124 17.59 -17.48 7.00
N SER A 125 17.03 -17.93 8.13
CA SER A 125 16.21 -17.12 9.04
C SER A 125 16.88 -15.83 9.57
N ALA A 126 18.20 -15.68 9.40
CA ALA A 126 18.95 -14.50 9.81
C ALA A 126 18.96 -13.37 8.77
N GLU A 127 18.67 -13.69 7.50
CA GLU A 127 18.72 -12.71 6.41
C GLU A 127 17.43 -11.87 6.35
N PRO A 128 17.53 -10.59 5.92
CA PRO A 128 16.37 -9.75 5.68
C PRO A 128 15.42 -10.34 4.64
N CYS A 129 14.14 -10.04 4.78
CA CYS A 129 13.12 -10.39 3.79
C CYS A 129 13.45 -9.77 2.43
N ALA A 130 13.44 -10.58 1.38
CA ALA A 130 13.55 -10.07 0.02
C ALA A 130 12.18 -9.60 -0.46
N LEU A 131 11.95 -8.28 -0.43
CA LEU A 131 10.72 -7.67 -0.93
C LEU A 131 10.84 -7.32 -2.42
N ARG A 132 9.95 -7.89 -3.23
CA ARG A 132 9.87 -7.61 -4.67
C ARG A 132 8.57 -6.89 -4.98
N ALA A 133 8.67 -5.69 -5.55
CA ALA A 133 7.50 -5.00 -6.09
C ALA A 133 6.87 -5.84 -7.21
N THR A 134 5.57 -6.11 -7.11
CA THR A 134 4.84 -6.95 -8.07
C THR A 134 3.89 -6.14 -8.93
N SER A 135 3.25 -5.12 -8.37
CA SER A 135 2.31 -4.27 -9.10
C SER A 135 2.08 -2.95 -8.37
N THR A 136 1.94 -1.89 -9.14
CA THR A 136 1.45 -0.59 -8.69
C THR A 136 0.29 -0.20 -9.60
N PHE A 137 -0.85 0.14 -9.01
CA PHE A 137 -2.03 0.57 -9.75
C PHE A 137 -2.46 1.95 -9.26
N ARG A 138 -2.85 2.81 -10.21
CA ARG A 138 -3.50 4.08 -9.93
C ARG A 138 -4.94 3.98 -10.38
N SER A 139 -5.86 4.33 -9.50
CA SER A 139 -7.26 4.46 -9.85
C SER A 139 -7.43 5.78 -10.59
N GLU A 140 -7.66 5.70 -11.90
CA GLU A 140 -8.10 6.84 -12.69
C GLU A 140 -9.59 7.04 -12.42
N GLU A 141 -9.95 7.89 -11.45
CA GLU A 141 -11.34 8.32 -11.35
C GLU A 141 -11.66 9.29 -12.49
N ALA A 142 -12.43 8.79 -13.47
CA ALA A 142 -13.14 9.59 -14.44
C ALA A 142 -14.12 10.52 -13.70
N VAL A 143 -13.79 11.81 -13.63
CA VAL A 143 -14.72 12.83 -13.16
C VAL A 143 -15.86 12.94 -14.17
N GLY A 144 -16.95 12.22 -13.93
CA GLY A 144 -18.21 12.44 -14.60
C GLY A 144 -18.79 13.78 -14.18
N ASN A 145 -18.74 14.76 -15.07
CA ASN A 145 -19.75 15.82 -15.09
C ASN A 145 -19.97 16.24 -16.55
N GLN A 146 -21.02 15.68 -17.16
CA GLN A 146 -21.55 16.21 -18.42
C GLN A 146 -22.40 17.45 -18.11
N ASP A 147 -22.37 18.39 -19.06
CA ASP A 147 -23.18 19.59 -19.20
C ASP A 147 -22.72 20.90 -18.54
N ALA A 148 -21.78 21.58 -19.20
CA ALA A 148 -21.99 22.96 -19.64
C ALA A 148 -20.99 23.35 -20.74
N ARG A 149 -21.52 23.78 -21.88
CA ARG A 149 -20.80 24.30 -23.05
C ARG A 149 -19.84 25.45 -22.65
N SER A 150 -18.54 25.26 -22.84
CA SER A 150 -17.66 26.34 -23.30
C SER A 150 -16.35 25.76 -23.80
N SER A 151 -16.04 26.05 -25.05
CA SER A 151 -14.76 25.81 -25.72
C SER A 151 -13.59 26.34 -24.90
N ASN A 152 -12.68 25.46 -24.48
CA ASN A 152 -11.24 25.68 -24.40
C ASN A 152 -10.52 24.35 -24.13
N GLU A 153 -9.34 24.20 -24.72
CA GLU A 153 -8.52 22.99 -24.76
C GLU A 153 -8.36 22.27 -23.41
N PRO A 154 -8.18 20.93 -23.39
CA PRO A 154 -7.78 20.24 -22.18
C PRO A 154 -6.32 20.59 -21.90
N SER A 155 -6.10 21.59 -21.04
CA SER A 155 -4.83 21.73 -20.33
C SER A 155 -4.64 20.44 -19.53
N ASN A 156 -3.85 19.54 -20.09
CA ASN A 156 -3.49 18.28 -19.44
C ASN A 156 -2.94 18.62 -18.06
N PRO A 157 -3.57 18.16 -16.96
CA PRO A 157 -3.14 18.56 -15.61
C PRO A 157 -1.68 18.12 -15.42
N GLU A 158 -0.83 19.05 -14.98
CA GLU A 158 0.57 18.75 -14.73
C GLU A 158 0.69 17.53 -13.80
N PRO A 159 1.54 16.55 -14.12
CA PRO A 159 1.64 15.33 -13.31
C PRO A 159 2.10 15.69 -11.90
N LEU A 160 1.32 15.32 -10.89
CA LEU A 160 1.68 15.50 -9.49
C LEU A 160 2.80 14.54 -9.09
N CYS A 161 3.66 15.01 -8.17
CA CYS A 161 4.70 14.21 -7.55
C CYS A 161 4.11 12.91 -6.97
N VAL A 162 4.69 11.77 -7.34
CA VAL A 162 4.25 10.44 -6.91
C VAL A 162 4.45 10.21 -5.40
N VAL A 163 5.35 10.98 -4.78
CA VAL A 163 5.65 10.92 -3.35
C VAL A 163 4.68 11.79 -2.57
N CYS A 164 4.67 13.11 -2.81
CA CYS A 164 3.89 14.05 -2.00
C CYS A 164 2.46 14.26 -2.47
N GLN A 165 2.15 13.96 -3.75
CA GLN A 165 0.82 14.12 -4.37
C GLN A 165 0.19 15.52 -4.18
N ALA A 166 1.03 16.53 -3.92
CA ALA A 166 0.61 17.90 -3.65
C ALA A 166 1.27 18.89 -4.61
N SER A 167 2.56 18.71 -4.90
CA SER A 167 3.34 19.57 -5.80
C SER A 167 3.49 18.93 -7.19
N SER A 168 3.68 19.74 -8.22
CA SER A 168 3.99 19.25 -9.57
C SER A 168 5.31 18.48 -9.60
N ALA A 169 5.37 17.44 -10.42
CA ALA A 169 6.58 16.67 -10.65
C ALA A 169 7.55 17.51 -11.48
N THR A 170 8.64 17.94 -10.85
CA THR A 170 9.66 18.80 -11.47
C THR A 170 11.00 18.09 -11.67
N HIS A 171 11.16 16.89 -11.12
CA HIS A 171 12.42 16.14 -11.08
C HIS A 171 12.28 14.76 -11.71
N ALA A 172 13.33 14.35 -12.43
CA ALA A 172 13.44 13.06 -13.07
C ALA A 172 14.31 12.09 -12.24
N LEU A 173 13.86 10.86 -12.05
CA LEU A 173 14.65 9.81 -11.41
C LEU A 173 15.72 9.28 -12.37
N LEU A 174 16.99 9.29 -11.97
CA LEU A 174 18.04 8.61 -12.73
C LEU A 174 18.23 7.18 -12.22
N PRO A 175 18.48 6.19 -13.09
CA PRO A 175 18.73 6.30 -14.54
C PRO A 175 17.47 6.25 -15.43
N CYS A 176 16.28 5.98 -14.88
CA CYS A 176 15.07 5.68 -15.66
C CYS A 176 14.39 6.90 -16.30
N ARG A 177 14.83 8.12 -15.99
CA ARG A 177 14.37 9.43 -16.51
C ARG A 177 12.87 9.73 -16.35
N HIS A 178 12.15 9.03 -15.49
CA HIS A 178 10.75 9.36 -15.21
C HIS A 178 10.66 10.64 -14.38
N THR A 179 10.01 11.68 -14.93
CA THR A 179 9.66 12.90 -14.21
C THR A 179 8.45 12.64 -13.33
N CYS A 180 8.71 12.26 -12.09
CA CYS A 180 7.66 11.79 -11.20
C CYS A 180 7.80 12.30 -9.76
N VAL A 181 8.83 13.07 -9.43
CA VAL A 181 9.01 13.63 -8.07
C VAL A 181 9.11 15.16 -8.10
N CYS A 182 8.69 15.82 -7.03
CA CYS A 182 8.87 17.27 -6.86
C CYS A 182 10.25 17.57 -6.25
N GLY A 183 10.72 18.81 -6.40
CA GLY A 183 12.01 19.27 -5.88
C GLY A 183 11.98 19.86 -4.49
N ALA A 184 11.34 19.18 -3.53
CA ALA A 184 11.26 19.66 -2.15
C ALA A 184 12.66 19.95 -1.55
#